data_AF-A0A9W9ZUL8-F1
#
_entry.id   AF-A0A9W9ZUL8-F1
#
_cell.length_a   1.000
_cell.length_b   1.000
_cell.length_c   1.000
_cell.angle_alpha   90.00
_cell.angle_beta   90.00
_cell.angle_gamma   90.00
#
_symmetry.space_group_name_H-M   'P 1'
#
loop_
_entity.id
_entity.type
_entity.pdbx_description
1 polymer ?
#
loop_
_entity_poly.entity_id
_entity_poly.type
_entity_poly.pdbx_seq_one_letter_code
_entity_poly.pdbx_strand_id
1 'polypeptide(L)'
;MPPFYKQIMECFLELKCIYDLNEYQEFILFNNKDILIGGKPVFYQDWFEKGVYSICDIIDFNGKYLSFESFRLKFPVKSNFLVYFQILSAIPKRLLEKAKTYPNTKQIFTQGVTTFQLSSSLSIDLSKLKCKDYYWLFLNKNEPSAAGPRKWERDLPQYLLMERYFQAGYFDLQAK
;
A
#
# COMPACT_ATOMS: atom_id res chain seq x y z
N MET A 1 19.47 -11.43 -8.73
CA MET A 1 19.38 -9.96 -8.71
C MET A 1 20.56 -9.42 -7.89
N PRO A 2 21.24 -8.34 -8.30
CA PRO A 2 22.35 -7.78 -7.53
C PRO A 2 21.90 -7.34 -6.13
N PRO A 3 22.75 -7.49 -5.08
CA PRO A 3 22.39 -7.19 -3.69
C PRO A 3 21.87 -5.76 -3.48
N PHE A 4 22.45 -4.80 -4.20
CA PHE A 4 22.08 -3.39 -4.14
C PHE A 4 20.60 -3.16 -4.48
N TYR A 5 20.12 -3.69 -5.61
CA TYR A 5 18.72 -3.54 -6.01
C TYR A 5 17.77 -4.27 -5.07
N LYS A 6 18.25 -5.35 -4.42
CA LYS A 6 17.47 -6.06 -3.41
C LYS A 6 17.22 -5.16 -2.20
N GLN A 7 18.26 -4.51 -1.70
CA GLN A 7 18.16 -3.58 -0.58
C GLN A 7 17.25 -2.39 -0.91
N ILE A 8 17.35 -1.82 -2.11
CA ILE A 8 16.44 -0.73 -2.54
C ILE A 8 14.98 -1.18 -2.51
N MET A 9 14.69 -2.37 -3.04
CA MET A 9 13.33 -2.92 -3.05
C MET A 9 12.84 -3.22 -1.63
N GLU A 10 13.71 -3.76 -0.77
CA GLU A 10 13.40 -4.00 0.65
C GLU A 10 13.07 -2.69 1.37
N CYS A 11 13.87 -1.64 1.21
CA CYS A 11 13.60 -0.31 1.77
C CYS A 11 12.26 0.27 1.26
N PHE A 12 11.96 0.10 -0.03
CA PHE A 12 10.71 0.58 -0.60
C PHE A 12 9.49 -0.18 -0.05
N LEU A 13 9.61 -1.50 0.14
CA LEU A 13 8.57 -2.32 0.75
C LEU A 13 8.34 -1.94 2.22
N GLU A 14 9.41 -1.65 2.95
CA GLU A 14 9.32 -1.17 4.33
C GLU A 14 8.57 0.16 4.41
N LEU A 15 8.89 1.13 3.54
CA LEU A 15 8.11 2.37 3.43
C LEU A 15 6.64 2.10 3.10
N LYS A 16 6.34 1.15 2.20
CA LYS A 16 4.94 0.81 1.90
C LYS A 16 4.18 0.28 3.11
N CYS A 17 4.80 -0.57 3.91
CA CYS A 17 4.20 -1.07 5.15
C CYS A 17 4.02 0.06 6.19
N ILE A 18 5.01 0.96 6.27
CA ILE A 18 4.97 2.13 7.13
C ILE A 18 3.79 3.04 6.74
N TYR A 19 3.48 3.26 5.47
CA TYR A 19 2.45 4.24 5.10
C TYR A 19 1.07 3.65 4.76
N ASP A 20 0.83 2.36 5.05
CA ASP A 20 -0.45 1.63 4.89
C ASP A 20 -1.16 1.84 3.54
N LEU A 21 -0.40 1.64 2.46
CA LEU A 21 -0.84 1.84 1.07
C LEU A 21 -1.77 0.74 0.53
N ASN A 22 -2.48 0.05 1.41
CA ASN A 22 -2.99 -1.29 1.18
C ASN A 22 -4.27 -1.35 0.34
N GLU A 23 -5.07 -0.29 0.26
CA GLU A 23 -6.44 -0.43 -0.25
C GLU A 23 -6.52 -0.83 -1.73
N TYR A 24 -5.60 -0.37 -2.58
CA TYR A 24 -5.68 -0.68 -4.02
C TYR A 24 -4.70 -1.76 -4.49
N GLN A 25 -3.55 -1.89 -3.82
CA GLN A 25 -2.51 -2.84 -4.25
C GLN A 25 -2.99 -4.28 -4.14
N GLU A 26 -3.94 -4.57 -3.24
CA GLU A 26 -4.51 -5.90 -3.08
C GLU A 26 -5.29 -6.36 -4.32
N PHE A 27 -5.76 -5.45 -5.18
CA PHE A 27 -6.49 -5.78 -6.41
C PHE A 27 -5.61 -5.94 -7.64
N ILE A 28 -4.31 -5.64 -7.57
CA ILE A 28 -3.40 -5.80 -8.70
C ILE A 28 -3.28 -7.28 -9.04
N LEU A 29 -3.44 -7.65 -10.31
CA LEU A 29 -3.43 -9.05 -10.75
C LEU A 29 -2.04 -9.67 -10.68
N PHE A 30 -1.00 -8.88 -10.95
CA PHE A 30 0.35 -9.37 -11.12
C PHE A 30 1.22 -9.18 -9.90
N ASN A 31 2.20 -10.08 -9.72
CA ASN A 31 3.14 -10.06 -8.59
C ASN A 31 2.44 -9.94 -7.22
N ASN A 32 1.22 -10.46 -7.13
CA ASN A 32 0.39 -10.39 -5.94
C ASN A 32 0.59 -11.66 -5.10
N LYS A 33 0.81 -11.46 -3.79
CA LYS A 33 1.03 -12.55 -2.83
C LYS A 33 -0.18 -13.47 -2.65
N ASP A 34 -1.37 -12.97 -2.98
CA ASP A 34 -2.65 -13.66 -2.77
C ASP A 34 -3.22 -14.28 -4.06
N ILE A 35 -2.77 -13.83 -5.23
CA ILE A 35 -3.20 -14.33 -6.54
C ILE A 35 -2.09 -15.21 -7.11
N LEU A 36 -2.16 -16.50 -6.81
CA LEU A 36 -1.10 -17.47 -7.11
C LEU A 36 -1.60 -18.55 -8.07
N ILE A 37 -0.86 -18.78 -9.16
CA ILE A 37 -1.08 -19.91 -10.07
C ILE A 37 0.03 -20.92 -9.81
N GLY A 38 -0.33 -22.15 -9.42
CA GLY A 38 0.66 -23.17 -9.04
C GLY A 38 1.55 -22.73 -7.86
N GLY A 39 0.99 -21.94 -6.92
CA GLY A 39 1.71 -21.44 -5.74
C GLY A 39 2.69 -20.30 -6.03
N LYS A 40 2.71 -19.75 -7.25
CA LYS A 40 3.61 -18.65 -7.63
C LYS A 40 2.82 -17.44 -8.14
N PRO A 41 3.28 -16.22 -7.84
CA PRO A 41 2.73 -15.03 -8.45
C PRO A 41 3.04 -15.03 -9.94
N VAL A 42 2.19 -14.36 -10.72
CA VAL A 42 2.30 -14.32 -12.18
C VAL A 42 2.41 -12.90 -12.70
N PHE A 43 3.00 -12.76 -13.90
CA PHE A 43 3.05 -11.52 -14.64
C PHE A 43 2.89 -11.82 -16.14
N TYR A 44 1.88 -11.22 -16.76
CA TYR A 44 1.64 -11.36 -18.20
C TYR A 44 1.88 -10.01 -18.88
N GLN A 45 3.05 -9.88 -19.51
CA GLN A 45 3.47 -8.63 -20.16
C GLN A 45 2.44 -8.13 -21.18
N ASP A 46 1.89 -9.01 -22.02
CA ASP A 46 0.90 -8.64 -23.04
C ASP A 46 -0.39 -8.07 -22.43
N TRP A 47 -0.83 -8.59 -21.29
CA TRP A 47 -1.99 -8.08 -20.56
C TRP A 47 -1.68 -6.70 -19.97
N PHE A 48 -0.51 -6.57 -19.34
CA PHE A 48 -0.05 -5.34 -18.71
C PHE A 48 0.06 -4.20 -19.73
N GLU A 49 0.73 -4.43 -20.86
CA GLU A 49 0.90 -3.43 -21.92
C GLU A 49 -0.43 -2.99 -22.56
N LYS A 50 -1.47 -3.82 -22.47
CA LYS A 50 -2.81 -3.55 -23.02
C LYS A 50 -3.78 -3.01 -21.98
N GLY A 51 -3.29 -2.66 -20.79
CA GLY A 51 -4.09 -1.96 -19.79
C GLY A 51 -4.91 -2.85 -18.87
N VAL A 52 -4.57 -4.14 -18.74
CA VAL A 52 -5.20 -5.05 -17.78
C VAL A 52 -4.33 -5.13 -16.54
N TYR A 53 -4.70 -4.43 -15.47
CA TYR A 53 -3.84 -4.30 -14.29
C TYR A 53 -4.43 -4.94 -13.04
N SER A 54 -5.75 -4.84 -12.88
CA SER A 54 -6.44 -5.14 -11.62
C SER A 54 -7.65 -6.05 -11.80
N ILE A 55 -8.16 -6.58 -10.69
CA ILE A 55 -9.44 -7.32 -10.65
C ILE A 55 -10.58 -6.43 -11.20
N CYS A 56 -10.56 -5.12 -10.93
CA CYS A 56 -11.55 -4.16 -11.42
C CYS A 56 -11.60 -4.08 -12.97
N ASP A 57 -10.50 -4.41 -13.66
CA ASP A 57 -10.45 -4.38 -15.12
C ASP A 57 -11.16 -5.57 -15.77
N ILE A 58 -11.25 -6.69 -15.06
CA ILE A 58 -11.76 -7.98 -15.56
C ILE A 58 -13.15 -8.34 -15.02
N ILE A 59 -13.76 -7.47 -14.20
CA ILE A 59 -15.15 -7.56 -13.76
C ILE A 59 -16.04 -6.53 -14.47
N ASP A 60 -17.34 -6.81 -14.50
CA ASP A 60 -18.39 -5.91 -14.97
C ASP A 60 -18.94 -5.02 -13.85
N PHE A 61 -19.91 -4.16 -14.18
CA PHE A 61 -20.57 -3.26 -13.23
C PHE A 61 -21.39 -3.98 -12.14
N ASN A 62 -21.71 -5.26 -12.34
CA ASN A 62 -22.37 -6.11 -11.34
C ASN A 62 -21.36 -6.87 -10.47
N GLY A 63 -20.05 -6.66 -10.69
CA GLY A 63 -18.99 -7.38 -9.98
C GLY A 63 -18.82 -8.84 -10.42
N LYS A 64 -19.34 -9.21 -11.59
CA LYS A 64 -19.14 -10.53 -12.19
C LYS A 64 -17.95 -10.47 -13.15
N TYR A 65 -17.19 -11.56 -13.27
CA TYR A 65 -16.15 -11.65 -14.29
C TYR A 65 -16.73 -11.44 -15.69
N LEU A 66 -16.01 -10.70 -16.52
CA LEU A 66 -16.28 -10.60 -17.95
C LEU A 66 -16.26 -12.01 -18.57
N SER A 67 -17.02 -12.21 -19.65
CA SER A 67 -16.81 -13.40 -20.47
C SER A 67 -15.45 -13.28 -21.18
N PHE A 68 -14.86 -14.41 -21.58
CA PHE A 68 -13.62 -14.37 -22.36
C PHE A 68 -13.77 -13.57 -23.66
N GLU A 69 -14.95 -13.60 -24.28
CA GLU A 69 -15.27 -12.80 -25.46
C GLU A 69 -15.31 -11.31 -25.15
N SER A 70 -16.04 -10.90 -24.10
CA SER A 70 -16.09 -9.50 -23.66
C SER A 70 -14.72 -8.98 -23.23
N PHE A 71 -13.89 -9.83 -22.61
CA PHE A 71 -12.52 -9.49 -22.26
C PHE A 71 -11.66 -9.22 -23.51
N ARG A 72 -11.73 -10.09 -24.53
CA ARG A 72 -10.99 -9.90 -25.80
C ARG A 72 -11.48 -8.69 -26.61
N LEU A 73 -12.77 -8.36 -26.52
CA LEU A 73 -13.32 -7.15 -27.13
C LEU A 73 -12.82 -5.88 -26.43
N LYS A 74 -12.75 -5.91 -25.08
CA LYS A 74 -12.31 -4.78 -24.27
C LYS A 74 -10.80 -4.54 -24.36
N PHE A 75 -10.01 -5.62 -24.44
CA PHE A 75 -8.56 -5.56 -24.47
C PHE A 75 -8.03 -6.42 -25.63
N PRO A 76 -7.27 -5.86 -26.59
CA PRO A 76 -6.77 -6.59 -27.77
C PRO A 76 -5.59 -7.53 -27.43
N VAL A 77 -5.75 -8.35 -26.40
CA VAL A 77 -4.74 -9.21 -25.78
C VAL A 77 -4.61 -10.53 -26.54
N LYS A 78 -3.38 -10.99 -26.75
CA LYS A 78 -3.06 -12.32 -27.28
C LYS A 78 -3.10 -13.33 -26.12
N SER A 79 -4.28 -13.50 -25.52
CA SER A 79 -4.49 -14.44 -24.42
C SER A 79 -5.25 -15.68 -24.89
N ASN A 80 -4.85 -16.86 -24.43
CA ASN A 80 -5.65 -18.07 -24.58
C ASN A 80 -6.69 -18.14 -23.45
N PHE A 81 -7.83 -18.78 -23.73
CA PHE A 81 -8.89 -19.09 -22.78
C PHE A 81 -8.32 -19.70 -21.48
N LEU A 82 -7.42 -20.68 -21.57
CA LEU A 82 -6.82 -21.31 -20.39
C LEU A 82 -6.14 -20.31 -19.45
N VAL A 83 -5.36 -19.38 -20.01
CA VAL A 83 -4.65 -18.35 -19.22
C VAL A 83 -5.65 -17.43 -18.52
N TYR A 84 -6.71 -17.04 -19.24
CA TYR A 84 -7.77 -16.21 -18.68
C TYR A 84 -8.45 -16.89 -17.49
N PHE A 85 -8.91 -18.13 -17.64
CA PHE A 85 -9.60 -18.84 -16.56
C PHE A 85 -8.68 -19.24 -15.41
N GLN A 86 -7.39 -19.49 -15.67
CA GLN A 86 -6.40 -19.69 -14.61
C GLN A 86 -6.32 -18.48 -13.68
N ILE A 87 -6.24 -17.26 -14.23
CA ILE A 87 -6.27 -16.03 -13.45
C ILE A 87 -7.56 -15.92 -12.64
N LEU A 88 -8.72 -16.13 -13.28
CA LEU A 88 -10.01 -16.04 -12.58
C LEU A 88 -10.10 -17.01 -11.40
N SER A 89 -9.58 -18.23 -11.57
CA SER A 89 -9.57 -19.25 -10.53
C SER A 89 -8.59 -18.94 -9.39
N ALA A 90 -7.52 -18.21 -9.67
CA ALA A 90 -6.50 -17.84 -8.70
C ALA A 90 -6.91 -16.66 -7.82
N ILE A 91 -7.93 -15.89 -8.20
CA ILE A 91 -8.40 -14.73 -7.44
C ILE A 91 -9.19 -15.19 -6.21
N PRO A 92 -8.75 -14.86 -4.99
CA PRO A 92 -9.51 -15.15 -3.77
C PRO A 92 -10.86 -14.43 -3.75
N LYS A 93 -11.91 -15.15 -3.30
CA LYS A 93 -13.28 -14.58 -3.17
C LYS A 93 -13.30 -13.29 -2.34
N ARG A 94 -12.51 -13.21 -1.26
CA ARG A 94 -12.43 -12.00 -0.43
C ARG A 94 -11.98 -10.77 -1.21
N LEU A 95 -11.05 -10.92 -2.17
CA LEU A 95 -10.55 -9.82 -2.98
C LEU A 95 -11.58 -9.44 -4.04
N LEU A 96 -12.26 -10.44 -4.61
CA LEU A 96 -13.36 -10.20 -5.54
C LEU A 96 -14.48 -9.38 -4.89
N GLU A 97 -14.96 -9.77 -3.70
CA GLU A 97 -16.04 -9.04 -3.01
C GLU A 97 -15.67 -7.60 -2.69
N LYS A 98 -14.44 -7.36 -2.21
CA LYS A 98 -13.94 -6.01 -1.97
C LYS A 98 -13.85 -5.19 -3.27
N ALA A 99 -13.37 -5.78 -4.36
CA ALA A 99 -13.23 -5.10 -5.65
C ALA A 99 -14.58 -4.61 -6.21
N LYS A 100 -15.70 -5.27 -5.88
CA LYS A 100 -17.05 -4.81 -6.30
C LYS A 100 -17.43 -3.46 -5.71
N THR A 101 -16.95 -3.18 -4.49
CA THR A 101 -17.27 -1.95 -3.76
C THR A 101 -16.33 -0.80 -4.11
N TYR A 102 -15.26 -1.07 -4.86
CA TYR A 102 -14.21 -0.11 -5.14
C TYR A 102 -14.43 0.56 -6.52
N PRO A 103 -14.46 1.90 -6.62
CA PRO A 103 -14.57 2.58 -7.90
C PRO A 103 -13.33 2.30 -8.75
N ASN A 104 -13.50 2.03 -10.04
CA ASN A 104 -12.43 1.64 -10.96
C ASN A 104 -11.29 2.70 -11.01
N THR A 105 -10.15 2.46 -10.35
CA THR A 105 -9.00 3.38 -10.38
C THR A 105 -7.94 2.96 -11.39
N LYS A 106 -8.22 3.29 -12.66
CA LYS A 106 -7.19 3.32 -13.72
C LYS A 106 -6.03 4.30 -13.45
N GLN A 107 -6.08 5.05 -12.34
CA GLN A 107 -5.19 6.18 -12.06
C GLN A 107 -3.76 5.77 -11.63
N ILE A 108 -3.53 4.52 -11.18
CA ILE A 108 -2.19 4.15 -10.66
C ILE A 108 -1.19 3.83 -11.78
N PHE A 109 -1.66 3.33 -12.92
CA PHE A 109 -0.80 2.88 -14.03
C PHE A 109 -0.77 3.85 -15.21
N THR A 110 -1.11 5.12 -15.00
CA THR A 110 -0.99 6.15 -16.03
C THR A 110 0.49 6.43 -16.31
N GLN A 111 0.90 6.20 -17.55
CA GLN A 111 2.25 6.53 -18.02
C GLN A 111 2.55 8.02 -17.78
N GLY A 112 3.71 8.30 -17.18
CA GLY A 112 4.19 9.66 -16.92
C GLY A 112 3.89 10.22 -15.54
N VAL A 113 3.17 9.48 -14.67
CA VAL A 113 2.97 9.90 -13.28
C VAL A 113 4.17 9.45 -12.44
N THR A 114 5.05 10.40 -12.11
CA THR A 114 6.16 10.18 -11.18
C THR A 114 5.75 10.43 -9.73
N THR A 115 4.54 10.95 -9.51
CA THR A 115 3.98 11.23 -8.18
C THR A 115 3.32 9.99 -7.59
N PHE A 116 3.74 9.62 -6.40
CA PHE A 116 3.28 8.47 -5.65
C PHE A 116 2.68 8.96 -4.34
N GLN A 117 1.40 8.71 -4.12
CA GLN A 117 0.74 9.05 -2.85
C GLN A 117 1.20 8.03 -1.79
N LEU A 118 1.85 8.52 -0.73
CA LEU A 118 2.23 7.75 0.45
C LEU A 118 1.07 7.70 1.46
N SER A 119 0.33 8.78 1.63
CA SER A 119 -0.84 8.84 2.51
C SER A 119 -1.82 9.90 2.03
N SER A 120 -2.97 10.03 2.68
CA SER A 120 -3.96 11.07 2.38
C SER A 120 -3.39 12.49 2.33
N SER A 121 -2.30 12.74 3.04
CA SER A 121 -1.66 14.06 3.18
C SER A 121 -0.27 14.16 2.53
N LEU A 122 0.29 13.07 2.02
CA LEU A 122 1.68 13.03 1.56
C LEU A 122 1.82 12.37 0.19
N SER A 123 2.23 13.15 -0.80
CA SER A 123 2.66 12.67 -2.12
C SER A 123 4.15 12.91 -2.32
N ILE A 124 4.82 11.95 -2.96
CA ILE A 124 6.24 12.02 -3.29
C ILE A 124 6.45 11.93 -4.79
N ASP A 125 7.37 12.70 -5.36
CA ASP A 125 7.75 12.59 -6.76
C ASP A 125 9.04 11.79 -6.88
N LEU A 126 8.95 10.55 -7.38
CA LEU A 126 10.08 9.62 -7.48
C LEU A 126 11.19 10.15 -8.39
N SER A 127 10.89 11.06 -9.32
CA SER A 127 11.89 11.67 -10.20
C SER A 127 12.70 12.78 -9.52
N LYS A 128 12.15 13.38 -8.45
CA LYS A 128 12.75 14.52 -7.74
C LYS A 128 13.38 14.13 -6.40
N LEU A 129 13.01 12.97 -5.86
CA LEU A 129 13.50 12.49 -4.57
C LEU A 129 15.00 12.20 -4.57
N LYS A 130 15.69 12.67 -3.53
CA LYS A 130 17.06 12.29 -3.21
C LYS A 130 17.08 11.31 -2.05
N CYS A 131 18.21 10.62 -1.85
CA CYS A 131 18.38 9.66 -0.74
C CYS A 131 18.10 10.28 0.64
N LYS A 132 18.44 11.55 0.85
CA LYS A 132 18.13 12.27 2.10
C LYS A 132 16.64 12.40 2.35
N ASP A 133 15.84 12.61 1.30
CA ASP A 133 14.39 12.76 1.42
C ASP A 133 13.74 11.42 1.80
N TYR A 134 14.22 10.32 1.22
CA TYR A 134 13.86 8.96 1.63
C TYR A 134 14.14 8.71 3.11
N TYR A 135 15.32 9.09 3.60
CA TYR A 135 15.67 8.94 5.01
C TYR A 135 14.72 9.71 5.94
N TRP A 136 14.29 10.92 5.57
CA TRP A 136 13.33 11.69 6.36
C TRP A 136 11.94 11.04 6.42
N LEU A 137 11.51 10.33 5.38
CA LEU A 137 10.24 9.58 5.43
C LEU A 137 10.27 8.53 6.55
N PHE A 138 11.36 7.79 6.70
CA PHE A 138 11.50 6.83 7.79
C PHE A 138 11.51 7.48 9.17
N LEU A 139 12.18 8.63 9.32
CA LEU A 139 12.23 9.34 10.60
C LEU A 139 10.89 9.96 10.98
N ASN A 140 10.15 10.53 10.03
CA ASN A 140 8.94 11.29 10.34
C ASN A 140 7.77 10.42 10.85
N LYS A 141 7.74 9.11 10.54
CA LYS A 141 6.71 8.20 11.09
C LYS A 141 7.13 7.53 12.40
N ASN A 142 8.43 7.35 12.61
CA ASN A 142 8.95 6.94 13.89
C ASN A 142 9.01 8.20 14.76
N GLU A 143 7.93 8.53 15.49
CA GLU A 143 8.03 9.56 16.53
C GLU A 143 9.33 9.29 17.31
N PRO A 144 10.30 10.23 17.32
CA PRO A 144 11.53 10.04 18.06
C PRO A 144 11.16 10.13 19.53
N SER A 145 10.66 9.03 20.07
CA SER A 145 10.47 8.93 21.50
C SER A 145 11.86 8.86 22.09
N ALA A 146 12.27 9.96 22.71
CA ALA A 146 13.52 10.00 23.41
C ALA A 146 13.56 8.79 24.38
N ALA A 147 14.60 7.98 24.27
CA ALA A 147 14.75 6.80 25.12
C ALA A 147 14.85 7.17 26.61
N GLY A 148 15.26 8.42 26.91
CA GLY A 148 15.33 9.00 28.24
C GLY A 148 13.97 9.01 28.95
N PRO A 149 12.95 9.74 28.47
CA PRO A 149 11.60 9.75 29.03
C PRO A 149 11.02 8.35 29.29
N ARG A 150 11.06 7.45 28.31
CA ARG A 150 10.55 6.06 28.49
C ARG A 150 11.31 5.28 29.55
N LYS A 151 12.63 5.49 29.65
CA LYS A 151 13.48 4.86 30.68
C LYS A 151 13.19 5.45 32.06
N TRP A 152 12.99 6.76 32.15
CA TRP A 152 12.68 7.46 33.40
C TRP A 152 11.28 7.13 33.90
N GLU A 153 10.27 6.99 33.04
CA GLU A 153 8.93 6.54 33.45
C GLU A 153 8.94 5.13 34.04
N ARG A 154 9.75 4.23 33.47
CA ARG A 154 9.90 2.86 33.96
C ARG A 154 10.68 2.79 35.28
N ASP A 155 11.79 3.53 35.36
CA ASP A 155 12.76 3.39 36.46
C ASP A 155 12.47 4.38 37.61
N LEU A 156 11.70 5.45 37.37
CA LEU A 156 11.36 6.52 38.34
C LEU A 156 9.86 6.92 38.28
N PRO A 157 8.91 6.01 38.56
CA PRO A 157 7.46 6.29 38.48
C PRO A 157 6.97 7.38 39.46
N GLN A 158 7.77 7.75 40.46
CA GLN A 158 7.45 8.76 41.47
C GLN A 158 7.45 10.19 40.91
N TYR A 159 8.10 10.45 39.77
CA TYR A 159 8.15 11.80 39.17
C TYR A 159 6.85 12.20 38.47
N LEU A 160 6.08 11.24 37.94
CA LEU A 160 4.75 11.47 37.35
C LEU A 160 3.72 11.96 38.39
N LEU A 161 3.93 11.68 39.68
CA LEU A 161 3.12 12.25 40.76
C LEU A 161 3.42 13.73 40.96
N MET A 162 4.68 14.17 40.88
CA MET A 162 5.04 15.58 41.07
C MET A 162 4.44 16.50 40.00
N GLU A 163 4.37 16.09 38.74
CA GLU A 163 3.69 16.87 37.69
C GLU A 163 2.19 17.03 37.96
N ARG A 164 1.52 16.00 38.48
CA ARG A 164 0.11 16.08 38.88
C ARG A 164 -0.10 17.02 40.06
N TYR A 165 0.81 17.02 41.04
CA TYR A 165 0.75 17.95 42.18
C TYR A 165 1.03 19.40 41.77
N PHE A 166 1.96 19.63 40.83
CA PHE A 166 2.24 20.96 40.30
C PHE A 166 1.07 21.52 39.48
N GLN A 167 0.42 20.70 38.65
CA GLN A 167 -0.77 21.13 37.92
C GLN A 167 -1.96 21.40 38.86
N ALA A 168 -2.22 20.52 39.84
CA ALA A 168 -3.29 20.73 40.81
C ALA A 168 -3.10 22.02 41.63
N GLY A 169 -1.89 22.29 42.12
CA GLY A 169 -1.58 23.52 42.85
C GLY A 169 -1.68 24.80 42.01
N TYR A 170 -1.43 24.71 40.70
CA TYR A 170 -1.57 25.85 39.79
C TYR A 170 -3.04 26.23 39.53
N PHE A 171 -3.94 25.24 39.47
CA PHE A 171 -5.39 25.48 39.35
C PHE A 171 -6.00 26.04 40.64
N ASP A 172 -5.53 25.62 41.81
CA ASP A 172 -5.99 26.14 43.11
C ASP A 172 -5.59 27.62 43.35
N LEU A 173 -4.50 28.08 42.72
CA LEU A 173 -4.04 29.48 42.80
C LEU A 173 -4.81 30.45 41.88
N GLN A 174 -5.55 29.94 40.89
CA GLN A 174 -6.39 30.76 40.00
C GLN A 174 -7.86 30.82 40.43
N ALA A 175 -8.25 30.05 41.46
CA ALA A 175 -9.62 29.98 41.98
C ALA A 175 -9.87 30.91 43.20
N LYS A 176 -8.95 31.83 43.50
CA LYS A 176 -9.05 32.85 44.55
C LYS A 176 -8.97 34.25 43.93
#